data_AF-A0A930HNM0-F1
#
_entry.id   AF-A0A930HNM0-F1
#
_cell.length_a   1.000
_cell.length_b   1.000
_cell.length_c   1.000
_cell.angle_alpha   90.00
_cell.angle_beta   90.00
_cell.angle_gamma   90.00
#
_symmetry.space_group_name_H-M   'P 1'
#
loop_
_entity.id
_entity.type
_entity.pdbx_description
1 polymer ?
#
loop_
_entity_poly.entity_id
_entity_poly.type
_entity_poly.pdbx_seq_one_letter_code
_entity_poly.pdbx_strand_id
1 'polypeptide(L)' 'MKLNHYFCPSELENAIDGWVKYYNERRFHESLDNLTPKDVYLGQGEKIKKIREIIKQNSINKRIFDNKTRKYQSK' A
#
# COMPACT_ATOMS: atom_id res chain seq x y z
N MET A 1 21.30 -7.09 5.44
CA MET A 1 21.09 -5.65 5.69
C MET A 1 22.33 -4.90 5.25
N LYS A 2 22.19 -3.76 4.56
CA LYS A 2 23.32 -2.90 4.18
C LYS A 2 23.43 -1.80 5.23
N LEU A 3 24.58 -1.70 5.90
CA LEU A 3 24.84 -0.67 6.90
C LEU A 3 25.26 0.63 6.18
N ASN A 4 24.53 1.71 6.42
CA ASN A 4 24.92 3.03 5.93
C ASN A 4 25.91 3.65 6.92
N HIS A 5 27.01 4.19 6.39
CA HIS A 5 27.96 4.99 7.17
C HIS A 5 27.64 6.47 6.99
N TYR A 6 27.61 7.19 8.11
CA TYR A 6 27.40 8.64 8.17
C TYR A 6 28.69 9.28 8.68
N PHE A 7 29.17 10.32 8.01
CA PHE A 7 30.47 10.93 8.30
C PHE A 7 30.33 12.17 9.19
N CYS A 8 29.11 12.70 9.37
CA CYS A 8 28.80 13.72 10.36
C CYS A 8 27.39 13.56 10.95
N PRO A 9 27.10 14.18 12.12
CA PRO A 9 25.80 14.05 12.78
C PRO A 9 24.61 14.50 11.92
N SER A 10 24.75 15.57 11.15
CA SER A 10 23.65 16.11 10.33
C SER A 10 23.24 15.17 9.20
N GLU A 11 24.17 14.39 8.64
CA GLU A 11 23.84 13.34 7.66
C GLU A 11 22.98 12.24 8.28
N LEU A 12 23.31 11.83 9.51
CA LEU A 12 22.53 10.83 10.25
C LEU A 12 21.13 11.37 10.59
N GLU A 13 21.04 12.59 11.08
CA GLU A 13 19.77 13.26 11.39
C GLU A 13 18.85 13.32 10.16
N ASN A 14 19.38 13.79 9.03
CA ASN A 14 18.64 13.84 7.76
C ASN A 14 18.18 12.45 7.30
N ALA A 15 19.02 11.43 7.48
CA ALA A 15 18.67 10.06 7.11
C ALA A 15 17.59 9.47 8.03
N ILE A 16 17.65 9.76 9.33
CA ILE A 16 16.61 9.35 10.29
C ILE A 16 15.29 10.03 9.93
N ASP A 17 15.30 11.34 9.67
CA ASP A 17 14.08 12.07 9.29
C ASP A 17 13.45 11.51 8.01
N GLY A 18 14.29 11.23 7.01
CA GLY A 18 13.85 10.56 5.78
C GLY A 18 13.24 9.19 6.05
N TRP A 19 13.87 8.40 6.93
CA TRP A 19 13.38 7.08 7.30
C TRP A 19 12.06 7.12 8.07
N VAL A 20 11.94 8.01 9.06
CA VAL A 20 10.71 8.21 9.86
C VAL A 20 9.56 8.60 8.95
N LYS A 21 9.78 9.56 8.03
CA LYS A 21 8.77 9.97 7.07
C LYS A 21 8.34 8.81 6.17
N TYR A 22 9.29 8.05 5.64
CA TYR A 22 8.98 6.88 4.82
C TYR A 22 8.18 5.83 5.60
N TYR A 23 8.62 5.47 6.81
CA TYR A 23 7.97 4.48 7.65
C TYR A 23 6.53 4.89 7.95
N ASN A 24 6.32 6.12 8.40
CA ASN A 24 5.02 6.57 8.87
C ASN A 24 4.03 6.83 7.74
N GLU A 25 4.49 7.33 6.59
CA GLU A 25 3.59 7.83 5.54
C GLU A 25 3.51 6.95 4.29
N ARG A 26 4.49 6.07 4.06
CA ARG A 26 4.62 5.34 2.78
C ARG A 26 4.75 3.84 2.93
N ARG A 27 5.29 3.36 4.05
CA ARG A 27 5.45 1.93 4.28
C ARG A 27 4.12 1.33 4.75
N PHE A 28 3.67 0.29 4.04
CA PHE A 28 2.56 -0.53 4.49
C PHE A 28 3.07 -1.61 5.44
N HIS A 29 2.29 -1.91 6.48
CA HIS A 29 2.64 -2.93 7.47
C HIS A 29 1.58 -4.02 7.49
N GLU A 30 2.02 -5.28 7.39
CA GLU A 30 1.12 -6.44 7.43
C GLU A 30 0.37 -6.53 8.75
N SER A 31 1.02 -6.22 9.87
CA SER A 31 0.40 -6.14 11.20
C SER A 31 -0.65 -5.02 11.32
N LEU A 32 -0.67 -4.08 10.39
CA LEU A 32 -1.66 -2.99 10.30
C LEU A 32 -2.63 -3.22 9.11
N ASP A 33 -2.87 -4.47 8.73
CA ASP A 33 -3.72 -4.83 7.58
C ASP A 33 -3.28 -4.16 6.26
N ASN A 34 -1.96 -4.03 6.06
CA ASN A 34 -1.37 -3.31 4.94
C ASN A 34 -1.86 -1.86 4.84
N LEU A 35 -1.96 -1.18 5.98
CA LEU A 35 -2.12 0.26 6.11
C LEU A 35 -0.78 0.91 6.51
N THR A 36 -0.68 2.21 6.28
CA THR A 36 0.44 3.00 6.80
C THR A 36 0.18 3.36 8.26
N PRO A 37 1.22 3.59 9.09
CA PRO A 37 1.03 4.05 10.47
C PRO A 37 0.21 5.34 10.54
N LYS A 38 0.42 6.27 9.59
CA LYS A 38 -0.38 7.49 9.46
C LYS A 38 -1.87 7.23 9.25
N ASP A 39 -2.23 6.30 8.38
CA ASP A 39 -3.64 5.97 8.12
C ASP A 39 -4.33 5.37 9.35
N VAL A 40 -3.60 4.57 10.13
CA VAL A 40 -4.08 4.02 11.40
C VAL A 40 -4.25 5.11 12.43
N TYR A 41 -3.23 5.97 12.61
CA TYR A 41 -3.30 7.11 13.54
C TYR A 41 -4.47 8.05 13.23
N LEU A 42 -4.73 8.31 11.95
CA LEU A 42 -5.83 9.15 11.51
C LEU A 42 -7.20 8.43 11.51
N GLY A 43 -7.26 7.15 11.90
CA GLY A 43 -8.50 6.36 11.93
C GLY A 43 -9.13 6.08 10.56
N GLN A 44 -8.35 6.19 9.48
CA GLN A 44 -8.85 6.08 8.10
C GLN A 44 -8.94 4.63 7.59
N GLY A 45 -8.48 3.66 8.39
CA GLY A 45 -8.31 2.26 7.98
C GLY A 45 -9.57 1.64 7.39
N GLU A 46 -10.72 1.79 8.05
CA GLU A 46 -11.98 1.20 7.58
C GLU A 46 -12.46 1.79 6.26
N LYS A 47 -12.26 3.11 6.05
CA LYS A 47 -12.60 3.76 4.78
C LYS A 47 -11.73 3.20 3.64
N ILE A 48 -10.42 3.06 3.88
CA ILE A 48 -9.47 2.52 2.89
C ILE A 48 -9.83 1.07 2.55
N LYS A 49 -10.11 0.23 3.55
CA LYS A 49 -10.50 -1.17 3.34
C LYS A 49 -11.78 -1.30 2.52
N LYS A 50 -12.80 -0.49 2.80
CA LYS A 50 -14.06 -0.46 2.02
C LYS A 50 -13.81 -0.11 0.55
N ILE A 51 -13.00 0.92 0.29
CA ILE A 51 -12.65 1.31 -1.09
C ILE A 51 -11.91 0.17 -1.80
N ARG A 52 -10.94 -0.48 -1.14
CA ARG A 52 -10.20 -1.62 -1.70
C ARG A 52 -11.12 -2.79 -2.06
N GLU A 53 -12.09 -3.11 -1.22
CA GLU A 53 -13.05 -4.18 -1.48
C GLU A 53 -13.91 -3.89 -2.71
N ILE A 54 -14.42 -2.66 -2.85
CA ILE A 54 -15.19 -2.24 -4.03
C ILE A 54 -14.37 -2.41 -5.31
N ILE A 55 -13.12 -1.94 -5.31
CA ILE A 55 -12.21 -2.06 -6.47
C ILE A 55 -11.95 -3.53 -6.81
N LYS A 56 -11.72 -4.38 -5.79
CA LYS A 56 -11.50 -5.82 -5.97
C LYS A 56 -12.70 -6.49 -6.61
N GLN A 57 -13.91 -6.22 -6.13
CA GLN A 57 -15.15 -6.77 -6.70
C GLN A 57 -15.36 -6.30 -8.14
N ASN A 58 -15.15 -5.02 -8.43
CA ASN A 58 -15.24 -4.49 -9.79
C ASN A 58 -14.26 -5.18 -10.75
N SER A 59 -13.01 -5.41 -10.32
CA SER A 59 -11.99 -6.12 -11.10
C SER A 59 -12.36 -7.59 -11.34
N ILE A 60 -12.90 -8.28 -10.33
CA ILE A 60 -13.40 -9.66 -10.47
C ILE A 60 -14.55 -9.72 -11.48
N ASN A 61 -15.55 -8.86 -11.33
CA ASN A 61 -16.73 -8.85 -12.21
C ASN A 61 -16.36 -8.55 -13.66
N LYS A 62 -15.43 -7.61 -13.89
CA LYS A 62 -14.90 -7.33 -15.22
C LYS A 62 -14.26 -8.56 -15.85
N ARG A 63 -13.39 -9.27 -15.11
CA ARG A 63 -12.76 -10.50 -15.61
C ARG A 63 -13.76 -11.60 -15.91
N ILE A 64 -14.79 -11.76 -15.08
CA ILE A 64 -15.87 -12.73 -15.33
C ILE A 64 -16.62 -12.38 -16.62
N PHE A 65 -16.96 -11.11 -16.82
CA PHE A 65 -17.61 -10.64 -18.04
C PHE A 65 -16.75 -10.90 -19.28
N ASP A 66 -15.49 -10.46 -19.26
CA ASP A 66 -14.56 -10.62 -20.39
C ASP A 66 -14.33 -12.10 -20.75
N ASN A 67 -14.26 -12.98 -19.75
CA ASN A 67 -14.10 -14.42 -20.00
C ASN A 67 -15.37 -15.03 -20.59
N LYS A 68 -16.57 -14.58 -20.17
CA LYS A 68 -17.84 -15.01 -20.78
C LYS A 68 -17.89 -14.56 -22.24
N THR A 69 -17.64 -13.28 -22.53
CA THR A 69 -17.70 -12.76 -23.90
C THR A 69 -16.73 -13.48 -24.83
N ARG A 70 -15.47 -13.72 -24.41
CA ARG A 70 -14.51 -14.50 -25.19
C ARG A 70 -15.01 -15.92 -25.51
N LYS A 71 -15.63 -16.61 -24.54
CA LYS A 71 -16.17 -17.96 -24.74
C LYS A 71 -17.34 -17.99 -25.75
N TYR A 72 -18.15 -16.94 -25.80
CA TYR A 72 -19.21 -16.82 -26.80
C TYR A 72 -18.67 -16.44 -28.18
N GLN A 73 -17.59 -15.66 -28.27
CA GLN A 73 -16.92 -15.30 -29.53
C GLN A 73 -16.12 -16.45 -30.16
N SER A 74 -15.68 -17.41 -29.34
CA SER A 74 -14.94 -18.60 -29.78
C SER A 74 -15.82 -19.79 -30.15
N LYS A 75 -17.15 -19.61 -30.18
CA LYS A 75 -18.14 -20.60 -30.61
C LYS A 75 -18.71 -20.18 -31.96
#